data_AF-A0A498IMV3-F1
#
_entry.id   AF-A0A498IMV3-F1
#
_cell.length_a   1.000
_cell.length_b   1.000
_cell.length_c   1.000
_cell.angle_alpha   90.00
_cell.angle_beta   90.00
_cell.angle_gamma   90.00
#
_symmetry.space_group_name_H-M   'P 1'
#
loop_
_entity.id
_entity.type
_entity.pdbx_description
1 polymer ?
#
loop_
_entity_poly.entity_id
_entity_poly.type
_entity_poly.pdbx_seq_one_letter_code
_entity_poly.pdbx_strand_id
1 'polypeptide(L)'
;MGESSVIYYLIIESDCLHIVAGMQCSSYNESRVGHIVEDANAMLSSIAGATIIRVRRQANGATHRLTHIIAESTTALKRVAFRSFTNTKHRLQWSLS
;
A
#
# COMPACT_ATOMS: atom_id res chain seq x y z
N MET A 1 -13.69 -20.12 -35.51
CA MET A 1 -13.39 -18.78 -34.94
C MET A 1 -12.80 -19.02 -33.57
N GLY A 2 -11.47 -19.07 -33.49
CA GLY A 2 -10.79 -19.13 -32.19
C GLY A 2 -10.73 -17.72 -31.64
N GLU A 3 -11.33 -17.47 -30.48
CA GLU A 3 -11.04 -16.25 -29.74
C GLU A 3 -9.57 -16.33 -29.36
N SER A 4 -8.75 -15.49 -29.97
CA SER A 4 -7.39 -15.23 -29.48
C SER A 4 -7.54 -14.65 -28.08
N SER A 5 -7.41 -15.50 -27.05
CA SER A 5 -7.38 -15.05 -25.67
C SER A 5 -6.23 -14.07 -25.53
N VAL A 6 -6.55 -12.78 -25.39
CA VAL A 6 -5.54 -11.74 -25.17
C VAL A 6 -4.93 -12.00 -23.79
N ILE A 7 -3.66 -12.42 -23.78
CA ILE A 7 -2.90 -12.59 -22.54
C ILE A 7 -2.40 -11.19 -22.14
N TYR A 8 -2.94 -10.66 -21.05
CA TYR A 8 -2.46 -9.41 -20.47
C TYR A 8 -1.29 -9.69 -19.53
N TYR A 9 -0.10 -9.21 -19.89
CA TYR A 9 1.07 -9.29 -19.02
C TYR A 9 1.06 -8.14 -18.02
N LEU A 10 0.86 -8.46 -16.74
CA LEU A 10 0.97 -7.49 -15.65
C LEU A 10 2.38 -7.55 -15.05
N ILE A 11 3.13 -6.46 -15.14
CA ILE A 11 4.45 -6.33 -14.51
C ILE A 11 4.33 -5.35 -13.34
N ILE A 12 4.61 -5.84 -12.14
CA ILE A 12 4.62 -5.04 -10.91
C ILE A 12 6.05 -4.71 -10.55
N GLU A 13 6.36 -3.43 -10.48
CA GLU A 13 7.67 -2.93 -10.09
C GLU A 13 7.65 -2.48 -8.64
N SER A 14 8.60 -2.97 -7.83
CA SER A 14 8.75 -2.55 -6.44
C SER A 14 10.20 -2.34 -6.06
N ASP A 15 10.50 -1.28 -5.32
CA ASP A 15 11.81 -1.07 -4.70
C ASP A 15 11.91 -1.68 -3.29
N CYS A 16 10.82 -2.27 -2.79
CA CYS A 16 10.76 -2.93 -1.49
C CYS A 16 11.21 -4.40 -1.59
N LEU A 17 12.47 -4.67 -1.20
CA LEU A 17 13.05 -6.01 -1.24
C LEU A 17 12.22 -7.04 -0.47
N HIS A 18 11.72 -6.72 0.72
CA HIS A 18 10.96 -7.67 1.54
C HIS A 18 9.65 -8.11 0.87
N ILE A 19 8.97 -7.20 0.15
CA ILE A 19 7.75 -7.53 -0.57
C ILE A 19 8.07 -8.40 -1.78
N VAL A 20 9.07 -8.03 -2.59
CA VAL A 20 9.47 -8.81 -3.76
C VAL A 20 9.93 -10.21 -3.35
N ALA A 21 10.78 -10.31 -2.33
CA ALA A 21 11.26 -11.59 -1.82
C ALA A 21 10.13 -12.42 -1.22
N GLY A 22 9.22 -11.80 -0.45
CA GLY A 22 8.06 -12.48 0.13
C GLY A 22 7.13 -13.05 -0.94
N MET A 23 6.87 -12.28 -2.01
CA MET A 23 5.99 -12.73 -3.09
C MET A 23 6.62 -13.80 -3.98
N GLN A 24 7.94 -13.76 -4.16
CA GLN A 24 8.68 -14.78 -4.92
C GLN A 24 8.98 -16.03 -4.09
N CYS A 25 8.79 -15.98 -2.78
CA CYS A 25 8.97 -17.14 -1.91
C CYS A 25 7.76 -18.06 -2.00
N SER A 26 8.01 -19.36 -2.13
CA SER A 26 6.96 -20.39 -2.10
C SER A 26 6.56 -20.80 -0.68
N SER A 27 7.27 -20.31 0.34
CA SER A 27 6.95 -20.60 1.75
C SER A 27 5.98 -19.56 2.32
N TYR A 28 5.23 -19.97 3.34
CA TYR A 28 4.44 -19.08 4.18
C TYR A 28 5.32 -17.94 4.75
N ASN A 29 4.81 -16.72 4.75
CA ASN A 29 5.56 -15.56 5.20
C ASN A 29 5.13 -15.22 6.63
N GLU A 30 5.94 -15.58 7.63
CA GLU A 30 5.60 -15.33 9.05
C GLU A 30 5.90 -13.88 9.51
N SER A 31 6.29 -12.99 8.61
CA SER A 31 6.55 -11.61 8.98
C SER A 31 5.26 -10.86 9.35
N ARG A 32 5.40 -9.70 9.99
CA ARG A 32 4.27 -8.81 10.31
C ARG A 32 3.43 -8.40 9.09
N VAL A 33 4.00 -8.49 7.89
CA VAL A 33 3.33 -8.17 6.61
C VAL A 33 2.99 -9.43 5.80
N GLY A 34 3.18 -10.62 6.37
CA GLY A 34 2.98 -11.91 5.71
C GLY A 34 1.61 -12.10 5.10
N HIS A 35 0.56 -11.82 5.90
CA HIS A 35 -0.83 -11.84 5.44
C HIS A 35 -1.06 -10.95 4.21
N ILE A 36 -0.43 -9.76 4.15
CA ILE A 36 -0.55 -8.86 2.99
C ILE A 36 0.10 -9.48 1.75
N VAL A 37 1.25 -10.14 1.93
CA VAL A 37 1.95 -10.83 0.84
C VAL A 37 1.14 -12.02 0.31
N GLU A 38 0.49 -12.77 1.20
CA GLU A 38 -0.37 -13.89 0.84
C GLU A 38 -1.62 -13.45 0.08
N ASP A 39 -2.31 -12.43 0.57
CA ASP A 39 -3.46 -11.84 -0.13
C ASP A 39 -3.07 -11.31 -1.51
N ALA A 40 -1.92 -10.63 -1.60
CA ALA A 40 -1.40 -10.13 -2.87
C ALA A 40 -1.08 -11.27 -3.86
N ASN A 41 -0.43 -12.34 -3.38
CA ASN A 41 -0.15 -13.52 -4.20
C ASN A 41 -1.44 -14.22 -4.67
N ALA A 42 -2.45 -14.34 -3.80
CA ALA A 42 -3.74 -14.90 -4.17
C ALA A 42 -4.40 -14.08 -5.29
N MET A 43 -4.41 -12.74 -5.18
CA MET A 43 -4.92 -11.88 -6.23
C MET A 43 -4.15 -12.02 -7.55
N LEU A 44 -2.82 -12.04 -7.49
CA LEU A 44 -1.99 -12.12 -8.71
C LEU A 44 -2.03 -13.47 -9.39
N SER A 45 -2.24 -14.56 -8.63
CA SER A 45 -2.43 -15.89 -9.19
C SER A 45 -3.67 -16.00 -10.09
N SER A 46 -4.64 -15.08 -9.95
CA SER A 46 -5.80 -14.98 -10.86
C SER A 46 -5.47 -14.31 -12.21
N ILE A 47 -4.31 -13.67 -12.34
CA ILE A 47 -3.89 -12.93 -13.54
C ILE A 47 -2.77 -13.70 -14.24
N ALA A 48 -3.11 -14.31 -15.38
CA ALA A 48 -2.15 -15.04 -16.20
C ALA A 48 -1.02 -14.11 -16.66
N GLY A 49 0.22 -14.46 -16.34
CA GLY A 49 1.41 -13.67 -16.73
C GLY A 49 1.73 -12.51 -15.79
N ALA A 50 1.08 -12.41 -14.62
CA ALA A 50 1.50 -11.46 -13.59
C ALA A 50 2.89 -11.80 -13.05
N THR A 51 3.76 -10.79 -13.00
CA THR A 51 5.11 -10.92 -12.44
C THR A 51 5.44 -9.73 -11.56
N ILE A 52 6.27 -9.96 -10.55
CA ILE A 52 6.83 -8.89 -9.72
C ILE A 52 8.34 -8.83 -9.94
N ILE A 53 8.86 -7.61 -10.13
CA ILE A 53 10.28 -7.35 -10.29
C ILE A 53 10.76 -6.28 -9.31
N ARG A 54 12.02 -6.43 -8.87
CA ARG A 54 12.67 -5.44 -8.05
C ARG A 54 13.25 -4.33 -8.92
N VAL A 55 12.92 -3.08 -8.62
CA VAL A 55 13.51 -1.90 -9.26
C VAL A 55 14.28 -1.05 -8.26
N ARG A 56 15.12 -0.13 -8.76
CA ARG A 56 15.77 0.88 -7.91
C ARG A 56 14.75 1.95 -7.55
N ARG A 57 14.85 2.51 -6.33
CA ARG A 57 13.97 3.59 -5.84
C ARG A 57 13.85 4.79 -6.79
N GLN A 58 14.91 5.09 -7.53
CA GLN A 58 14.93 6.15 -8.54
C GLN A 58 13.94 5.88 -9.69
N ALA A 59 13.79 4.61 -10.11
CA ALA A 59 12.80 4.20 -11.10
C ALA A 59 11.37 4.25 -10.53
N ASN A 60 11.21 4.02 -9.22
CA ASN A 60 9.93 4.11 -8.51
C ASN A 60 9.59 5.53 -8.02
N GLY A 61 10.13 6.57 -8.67
CA GLY A 61 10.04 7.95 -8.20
C GLY A 61 8.60 8.50 -8.16
N ALA A 62 7.73 8.08 -9.09
CA ALA A 62 6.33 8.49 -9.10
C ALA A 62 5.57 7.98 -7.87
N THR A 63 5.69 6.69 -7.58
CA THR A 63 5.12 6.06 -6.38
C THR A 63 5.65 6.73 -5.13
N HIS A 64 6.95 7.02 -5.06
CA HIS A 64 7.54 7.69 -3.91
C HIS A 64 6.90 9.07 -3.64
N ARG A 65 6.69 9.88 -4.69
CA ARG A 65 6.02 11.18 -4.56
C ARG A 65 4.56 11.04 -4.13
N LEU A 66 3.83 10.08 -4.69
CA LEU A 66 2.44 9.82 -4.30
C LEU A 66 2.34 9.40 -2.83
N THR A 67 3.19 8.48 -2.38
CA THR A 67 3.24 8.08 -0.97
C THR A 67 3.55 9.26 -0.07
N HIS A 68 4.46 10.15 -0.47
CA HIS A 68 4.79 11.36 0.30
C HIS A 68 3.57 12.28 0.47
N ILE A 69 2.88 12.60 -0.63
CA ILE A 69 1.68 13.46 -0.61
C ILE A 69 0.58 12.88 0.30
N ILE A 70 0.37 11.56 0.22
CA ILE A 70 -0.62 10.87 1.06
C ILE A 70 -0.21 10.90 2.53
N ALA A 71 1.07 10.68 2.84
CA ALA A 71 1.59 10.72 4.21
C ALA A 71 1.44 12.12 4.82
N GLU A 72 1.77 13.17 4.05
CA GLU A 72 1.57 14.56 4.45
C GLU A 72 0.10 14.88 4.69
N SER A 73 -0.78 14.46 3.78
CA SER A 73 -2.22 14.68 3.92
C SER A 73 -2.80 13.95 5.13
N THR A 74 -2.36 12.72 5.39
CA THR A 74 -2.80 11.93 6.55
C THR A 74 -2.32 12.53 7.87
N THR A 75 -1.09 13.03 7.92
CA THR A 75 -0.58 13.72 9.11
C THR A 75 -1.30 15.04 9.35
N ALA A 76 -1.64 15.79 8.29
CA ALA A 76 -2.46 16.99 8.39
C ALA A 76 -3.85 16.68 8.95
N LEU A 77 -4.53 15.65 8.43
CA LEU A 77 -5.84 15.21 8.93
C LEU A 77 -5.79 14.75 10.39
N LYS A 78 -4.75 14.00 10.78
CA LYS A 78 -4.55 13.62 12.19
C LYS A 78 -4.36 14.83 13.10
N ARG A 79 -3.61 15.85 12.66
CA ARG A 79 -3.43 17.10 13.42
C ARG A 79 -4.74 17.90 13.55
N VAL A 80 -5.52 18.00 12.47
CA VAL A 80 -6.81 18.68 12.48
C VAL A 80 -7.80 17.94 13.38
N ALA A 81 -7.89 16.62 13.28
CA ALA A 81 -8.75 15.80 14.16
C ALA A 81 -8.36 15.93 15.64
N PHE A 82 -7.05 15.91 15.95
CA PHE A 82 -6.56 16.12 17.31
C PHE A 82 -6.88 17.53 17.83
N ARG A 83 -6.68 18.57 17.01
CA ARG A 83 -6.95 19.96 17.39
C ARG A 83 -8.46 20.22 17.59
N SER A 84 -9.30 19.62 16.76
CA SER A 84 -10.75 19.64 16.94
C SER A 84 -11.14 18.95 18.25
N PHE A 85 -10.61 17.77 18.54
CA PHE A 85 -10.89 17.06 19.79
C PHE A 85 -10.50 17.87 21.05
N THR A 86 -9.34 18.55 21.03
CA THR A 86 -8.92 19.42 22.14
C THR A 86 -9.82 20.66 22.27
N ASN A 87 -10.24 21.25 21.14
CA ASN A 87 -11.14 22.40 21.16
C ASN A 87 -12.54 22.03 21.66
N THR A 88 -13.06 20.86 21.32
CA THR A 88 -14.37 20.40 21.82
C THR A 88 -14.32 20.12 23.32
N LYS A 89 -13.22 19.54 23.83
CA LYS A 89 -13.02 19.37 25.28
C LYS A 89 -12.98 20.70 26.04
N HIS A 90 -12.24 21.68 25.53
CA HIS A 90 -12.21 23.01 26.13
C HIS A 90 -13.62 23.64 26.10
N ARG A 91 -14.33 23.60 24.96
CA ARG A 91 -15.67 24.19 24.84
C ARG A 91 -16.73 23.57 25.75
N LEU A 92 -16.65 22.26 26.02
CA LEU A 92 -17.55 21.59 26.97
C LEU A 92 -17.23 21.95 28.43
N GLN A 93 -15.96 22.23 28.75
CA GLN A 93 -15.55 22.66 30.09
C GLN A 93 -16.06 24.07 30.45
N TRP A 94 -16.19 24.96 29.46
CA TRP A 94 -16.77 26.30 29.63
C TRP A 94 -18.31 26.35 29.55
N SER A 95 -18.96 25.25 29.15
CA SER A 95 -20.44 25.14 29.05
C SER A 95 -21.09 24.59 30.33
N LEU A 96 -20.27 24.15 31.30
CA LEU A 96 -20.70 23.50 32.55
C LEU A 96 -20.33 24.34 33.80
N SER A 97 -20.02 25.62 33.63
CA SER A 97 -19.80 26.60 34.71
C SER A 97 -20.83 27.73 34.58
#